data_AF-A0A3C0UDW1-F1
#
_entry.id   AF-A0A3C0UDW1-F1
#
_cell.length_a   1.000
_cell.length_b   1.000
_cell.length_c   1.000
_cell.angle_alpha   90.00
_cell.angle_beta   90.00
_cell.angle_gamma   90.00
#
_symmetry.space_group_name_H-M   'P 1'
#
loop_
_entity.id
_entity.type
_entity.pdbx_description
1 polymer ?
#
loop_
_entity_poly.entity_id
_entity_poly.type
_entity_poly.pdbx_seq_one_letter_code
_entity_poly.pdbx_strand_id
1 'polypeptide(L)' 'MEEALIRLRMSEHDAHYAGGLVNGSRMLDLFGDVATELLIRSDGDEGLFVA' A
#
# COMPACT_ATOMS: atom_id res chain seq x y z
N MET A 1 -6.58 -1.80 -19.20
CA MET A 1 -5.73 -2.07 -18.03
C MET A 1 -6.40 -1.41 -16.85
N GLU A 2 -6.59 -2.13 -15.75
CA GLU A 2 -7.19 -1.56 -14.54
C GLU A 2 -6.15 -0.76 -13.76
N GLU A 3 -6.60 0.33 -13.16
CA GLU A 3 -5.77 1.24 -12.36
C GLU A 3 -6.36 1.29 -10.94
N ALA A 4 -5.48 1.16 -9.93
CA ALA A 4 -5.80 1.33 -8.52
C ALA A 4 -4.96 2.48 -7.95
N LEU A 5 -5.58 3.35 -7.15
CA LEU A 5 -4.96 4.55 -6.61
C LEU A 5 -5.34 4.73 -5.14
N ILE A 6 -4.34 4.64 -4.27
CA ILE A 6 -4.47 5.08 -2.89
C ILE A 6 -3.90 6.49 -2.77
N ARG A 7 -4.74 7.43 -2.36
CA ARG A 7 -4.36 8.82 -2.06
C ARG A 7 -4.76 9.16 -0.64
N LEU A 8 -3.76 9.38 0.21
CA LEU A 8 -3.96 9.82 1.59
C LEU A 8 -2.95 10.89 1.99
N ARG A 9 -3.20 11.52 3.14
CA ARG A 9 -2.27 12.43 3.79
C ARG A 9 -1.52 11.68 4.90
N MET A 10 -0.19 11.77 4.90
CA MET A 10 0.62 11.31 6.03
C MET A 10 0.48 12.27 7.21
N SER A 11 0.38 11.70 8.40
CA SER A 11 0.35 12.39 9.68
C SER A 11 1.70 12.30 10.39
N GLU A 12 1.86 13.05 11.49
CA GLU A 12 3.03 12.94 12.38
C GLU A 12 3.21 11.51 12.93
N HIS A 13 2.15 10.71 13.03
CA HIS A 13 2.24 9.32 13.50
C HIS A 13 2.92 8.40 12.48
N ASP A 14 2.98 8.81 11.21
CA ASP A 14 3.62 8.05 10.14
C ASP A 14 5.12 8.40 10.01
N ALA A 15 5.56 9.50 10.63
CA ALA A 15 6.97 9.90 10.67
C ALA A 15 7.77 8.91 11.51
N HIS A 16 8.93 8.49 10.99
CA HIS A 16 9.77 7.49 11.64
C HIS A 16 11.18 8.00 11.92
N TYR A 17 11.72 8.85 11.06
CA TYR A 17 13.01 9.48 11.21
C TYR A 17 12.89 10.95 11.58
N ALA A 18 13.99 11.52 12.06
CA ALA A 18 14.08 12.93 12.42
C ALA A 18 13.63 13.84 11.26
N GLY A 19 13.02 14.98 11.60
CA GLY A 19 12.53 15.94 10.62
C GLY A 19 11.24 15.53 9.91
N GLY A 20 10.44 14.63 10.49
CA GLY A 20 9.14 14.23 9.94
C GLY A 20 9.24 13.25 8.76
N LEU A 21 10.39 12.57 8.62
CA LEU A 21 10.64 11.69 7.48
C LEU A 21 9.99 10.31 7.71
N VAL A 22 9.06 9.96 6.84
CA VAL A 22 8.42 8.64 6.79
C VAL A 22 9.42 7.61 6.27
N ASN A 23 9.40 6.41 6.84
CA ASN A 23 10.27 5.32 6.39
C ASN A 23 9.73 4.66 5.11
N GLY A 24 10.61 3.95 4.40
CA GLY A 24 10.25 3.26 3.16
C GLY A 24 9.28 2.10 3.36
N SER A 25 9.31 1.43 4.53
CA SER A 25 8.41 0.30 4.80
C SER A 25 6.94 0.72 4.78
N ARG A 26 6.61 1.94 5.22
CA ARG A 26 5.23 2.44 5.13
C ARG A 26 4.73 2.53 3.68
N MET A 27 5.63 2.78 2.71
CA MET A 27 5.25 2.75 1.30
C MET A 27 5.03 1.32 0.80
N LEU A 28 5.75 0.33 1.36
CA LEU A 28 5.55 -1.09 1.03
C LEU A 28 4.18 -1.59 1.51
N ASP A 29 3.73 -1.17 2.70
CA ASP A 29 2.40 -1.49 3.19
C ASP A 29 1.32 -1.01 2.20
N LEU A 30 1.39 0.26 1.78
CA LEU A 30 0.46 0.85 0.81
C LEU A 30 0.54 0.20 -0.58
N PHE A 31 1.73 -0.24 -0.99
CA PHE A 31 1.87 -1.00 -2.23
C PHE A 31 1.22 -2.39 -2.13
N GLY A 32 1.26 -3.02 -0.96
CA GLY A 32 0.50 -4.24 -0.68
C GLY A 32 -0.99 -4.02 -0.93
N ASP A 33 -1.55 -2.96 -0.34
CA ASP A 33 -2.98 -2.64 -0.50
C ASP A 33 -3.37 -2.36 -1.97
N VAL A 34 -2.54 -1.61 -2.70
CA VAL A 34 -2.76 -1.37 -4.15
C VAL A 34 -2.70 -2.67 -4.93
N ALA A 35 -1.75 -3.57 -4.63
CA ALA A 35 -1.62 -4.85 -5.31
C ALA A 35 -2.84 -5.75 -5.03
N THR A 36 -3.27 -5.85 -3.76
CA THR A 36 -4.49 -6.56 -3.38
C THR A 36 -5.70 -6.04 -4.14
N GLU A 37 -5.88 -4.72 -4.23
CA GLU A 37 -7.00 -4.13 -4.99
C GLU A 37 -6.94 -4.48 -6.48
N LEU A 38 -5.75 -4.45 -7.09
CA LEU A 38 -5.58 -4.84 -8.49
C LEU A 38 -5.93 -6.32 -8.70
N LEU A 39 -5.48 -7.21 -7.83
CA LEU A 39 -5.74 -8.65 -7.93
C LEU A 39 -7.21 -9.00 -7.69
N ILE A 40 -7.89 -8.31 -6.78
CA ILE A 40 -9.33 -8.49 -6.60
C ILE A 40 -10.07 -8.10 -7.88
N ARG A 41 -9.70 -6.97 -8.51
CA ARG A 41 -10.39 -6.48 -9.69
C ARG A 41 -10.08 -7.33 -10.94
N SER A 42 -8.84 -7.80 -11.09
CA SER A 42 -8.43 -8.58 -12.25
C SER A 42 -8.78 -10.07 -12.14
N ASP A 43 -8.58 -10.66 -10.96
CA ASP A 43 -8.55 -12.11 -10.75
C ASP A 43 -9.67 -12.59 -9.81
N GLY A 44 -10.33 -11.68 -9.09
CA GLY A 44 -11.40 -11.99 -8.15
C GLY A 44 -10.92 -12.57 -6.81
N ASP A 45 -9.61 -12.47 -6.52
CA ASP A 45 -8.97 -12.97 -5.30
C ASP A 45 -7.97 -11.94 -4.74
N GLU A 46 -7.65 -12.04 -3.45
CA GLU A 46 -6.73 -11.13 -2.77
C GLU A 46 -5.25 -11.37 -3.09
N GLY A 47 -4.90 -12.46 -3.79
CA GLY A 47 -3.52 -12.79 -4.11
C GLY A 47 -2.72 -13.28 -2.91
N LEU A 48 -3.42 -13.80 -1.88
CA LEU A 48 -2.77 -14.38 -0.72
C LEU A 48 -2.06 -15.66 -1.16
N PHE A 49 -0.72 -15.65 -1.14
CA PHE A 49 0.10 -16.83 -1.43
C PHE A 49 -0.12 -17.90 -0.35
N VAL A 50 -1.18 -18.68 -0.49
CA VAL A 50 -1.41 -19.88 0.32
C VAL A 50 -0.42 -20.92 -0.17
N ALA A 51 0.55 -21.28 0.68
CA ALA A 51 1.48 -22.37 0.43
C ALA A 51 0.79 -23.73 0.51
#